data_AF-A0A920E6K6-F1
#
_entry.id   AF-A0A920E6K6-F1
#
_cell.length_a   1.000
_cell.length_b   1.000
_cell.length_c   1.000
_cell.angle_alpha   90.00
_cell.angle_beta   90.00
_cell.angle_gamma   90.00
#
_symmetry.space_group_name_H-M   'P 1'
#
loop_
_entity.id
_entity.type
_entity.pdbx_description
1 polymer ?
#
loop_
_entity_poly.entity_id
_entity_poly.type
_entity_poly.pdbx_seq_one_letter_code
_entity_poly.pdbx_strand_id
1 'polypeptide(L)'
;MIQIENEPLTLTEYLVEQLRTMKIDKNYKKIIEVIIFSINESGYLRLENKEILDLLKKNTKNNYSNIQIEEAINFCQEKFDPPGIFARNLSECLLLQLRFNNSENMVLKEKNNFK
;
A
#
# COMPACT_ATOMS: atom_id res chain seq x y z
N MET A 1 20.76 -32.42 2.74
CA MET A 1 20.27 -31.40 1.80
C MET A 1 19.11 -30.70 2.47
N ILE A 2 19.22 -29.41 2.75
CA ILE A 2 18.07 -28.62 3.20
C ILE A 2 17.27 -28.33 1.92
N GLN A 3 16.12 -28.96 1.78
CA GLN A 3 15.11 -28.54 0.81
C GLN A 3 14.50 -27.26 1.36
N ILE A 4 14.90 -26.11 0.83
CA ILE A 4 14.15 -24.87 1.03
C ILE A 4 12.98 -24.94 0.05
N GLU A 5 11.81 -25.33 0.52
CA GLU A 5 10.56 -25.07 -0.17
C GLU A 5 10.31 -23.56 -0.10
N ASN A 6 10.85 -22.81 -1.06
CA ASN A 6 10.50 -21.41 -1.27
C ASN A 6 9.16 -21.37 -2.02
N GLU A 7 8.05 -21.50 -1.30
CA GLU A 7 6.77 -21.06 -1.87
C GLU A 7 6.85 -19.54 -2.11
N PRO A 8 6.41 -19.05 -3.29
CA PRO A 8 6.39 -17.61 -3.54
C PRO A 8 5.45 -16.94 -2.55
N LEU A 9 5.91 -15.84 -1.93
CA LEU A 9 5.09 -15.05 -1.02
C LEU A 9 3.78 -14.65 -1.69
N THR A 10 2.68 -14.75 -0.95
CA THR A 10 1.42 -14.12 -1.35
C THR A 10 1.59 -12.60 -1.43
N LEU A 11 0.71 -11.95 -2.20
CA LEU A 11 0.76 -10.50 -2.35
C LEU A 11 0.68 -9.78 -0.99
N THR A 12 -0.20 -10.22 -0.11
CA THR A 12 -0.36 -9.65 1.23
C THR A 12 0.89 -9.84 2.09
N GLU A 13 1.53 -11.00 2.05
CA GLU A 13 2.80 -11.23 2.76
C GLU A 13 3.92 -10.32 2.24
N TYR A 14 4.03 -10.17 0.91
CA TYR A 14 4.98 -9.25 0.29
C TYR A 14 4.76 -7.80 0.76
N LEU A 15 3.51 -7.34 0.81
CA LEU A 15 3.18 -6.00 1.29
C LEU A 15 3.44 -5.85 2.80
N VAL A 16 3.19 -6.89 3.61
CA VAL A 16 3.53 -6.87 5.05
C VAL A 16 5.04 -6.73 5.25
N GLU A 17 5.87 -7.41 4.45
CA GLU A 17 7.33 -7.25 4.50
C GLU A 17 7.76 -5.82 4.16
N GLN A 18 7.15 -5.19 3.15
CA GLN A 18 7.41 -3.78 2.86
C GLN A 18 7.06 -2.89 4.05
N LEU A 19 5.88 -3.06 4.65
CA LEU A 19 5.45 -2.31 5.83
C LEU A 19 6.40 -2.48 7.03
N ARG A 20 6.99 -3.67 7.20
CA ARG A 20 7.98 -3.95 8.27
C ARG A 20 9.22 -3.06 8.12
N THR A 21 9.69 -2.83 6.91
CA THR A 21 10.88 -1.98 6.64
C THR A 21 10.60 -0.47 6.79
N MET A 22 9.34 -0.05 6.71
CA MET A 22 8.96 1.37 6.80
C MET A 22 9.12 1.94 8.22
N LYS A 23 9.67 3.15 8.32
CA LYS A 23 9.79 3.93 9.56
C LYS A 23 8.59 4.86 9.74
N ILE A 24 7.47 4.32 10.21
CA ILE A 24 6.22 5.05 10.46
C ILE A 24 5.64 4.70 11.84
N ASP A 25 4.79 5.57 12.39
CA ASP A 25 4.20 5.41 13.71
C ASP A 25 3.40 4.10 13.86
N LYS A 26 3.39 3.53 15.08
CA LYS A 26 2.73 2.24 15.37
C LYS A 26 1.23 2.28 15.11
N ASN A 27 0.54 3.38 15.39
CA ASN A 27 -0.89 3.47 15.12
C ASN A 27 -1.15 3.55 13.62
N TYR A 28 -0.29 4.26 12.89
CA TYR A 28 -0.39 4.34 11.45
C TYR A 28 -0.10 3.00 10.76
N LYS A 29 0.89 2.23 11.26
CA LYS A 29 1.14 0.84 10.80
C LYS A 29 -0.10 -0.04 10.92
N LYS A 30 -0.88 0.07 12.00
CA LYS A 30 -2.11 -0.71 12.18
C LYS A 30 -3.17 -0.37 11.14
N ILE A 31 -3.30 0.92 10.77
CA ILE A 31 -4.23 1.33 9.71
C ILE A 31 -3.81 0.69 8.39
N ILE A 32 -2.53 0.79 8.05
CA ILE A 32 -1.99 0.22 6.80
C ILE A 32 -2.10 -1.30 6.78
N GLU A 33 -1.88 -1.98 7.89
CA GLU A 33 -2.05 -3.44 7.99
C GLU A 33 -3.49 -3.86 7.66
N VAL A 34 -4.50 -3.17 8.19
CA VAL A 34 -5.89 -3.44 7.83
C VAL A 34 -6.13 -3.17 6.35
N ILE A 35 -5.56 -2.10 5.78
CA ILE A 35 -5.66 -1.80 4.33
C ILE A 35 -5.03 -2.92 3.49
N ILE A 36 -3.87 -3.46 3.88
CA ILE A 36 -3.22 -4.60 3.21
C ILE A 36 -4.14 -5.80 3.16
N PHE A 37 -4.79 -6.14 4.27
CA PHE A 37 -5.73 -7.27 4.31
C PHE A 37 -7.11 -6.95 3.69
N SER A 38 -7.31 -5.74 3.18
CA SER A 38 -8.55 -5.30 2.53
C SER A 38 -8.50 -5.36 0.99
N ILE A 39 -7.39 -5.83 0.42
CA ILE A 39 -7.25 -6.02 -1.03
C ILE A 39 -7.71 -7.41 -1.47
N ASN A 40 -8.07 -7.56 -2.75
CA ASN A 40 -8.27 -8.86 -3.36
C ASN A 40 -6.97 -9.44 -3.96
N GLU A 41 -7.03 -10.64 -4.54
CA GLU A 41 -5.89 -11.31 -5.20
C GLU A 41 -5.27 -10.48 -6.35
N SER A 42 -6.05 -9.60 -6.98
CA SER A 42 -5.56 -8.69 -8.02
C SER A 42 -4.92 -7.40 -7.47
N GLY A 43 -4.89 -7.21 -6.15
CA GLY A 43 -4.33 -6.04 -5.49
C GLY A 43 -5.27 -4.83 -5.39
N TYR A 44 -6.56 -4.98 -5.73
CA TYR A 44 -7.53 -3.89 -5.61
C TYR A 44 -8.15 -3.81 -4.23
N LEU A 45 -8.26 -2.59 -3.69
CA LEU A 45 -8.92 -2.33 -2.42
C LEU A 45 -10.42 -2.61 -2.56
N ARG A 46 -10.96 -3.47 -1.69
CA ARG A 46 -12.37 -3.90 -1.73
C ARG A 46 -13.25 -3.29 -0.66
N LEU A 47 -12.64 -2.84 0.43
CA LEU A 47 -13.38 -2.20 1.51
C LEU A 47 -13.42 -0.68 1.31
N GLU A 48 -14.59 -0.11 1.60
CA GLU A 48 -14.74 1.33 1.73
C GLU A 48 -14.07 1.84 3.02
N ASN A 49 -13.74 3.13 3.07
CA ASN A 49 -13.12 3.76 4.23
C ASN A 49 -13.89 3.51 5.53
N LYS A 50 -15.22 3.51 5.46
CA LYS A 50 -16.08 3.27 6.62
C LYS A 50 -15.93 1.84 7.14
N GLU A 51 -15.84 0.86 6.26
CA GLU A 51 -15.66 -0.55 6.63
C GLU A 51 -14.28 -0.77 7.26
N ILE A 52 -13.24 -0.18 6.69
CA ILE A 52 -11.88 -0.18 7.26
C ILE A 52 -11.88 0.47 8.65
N LEU A 53 -12.56 1.61 8.79
CA LEU A 53 -12.70 2.32 10.07
C LEU A 53 -13.42 1.46 11.12
N ASP A 54 -14.48 0.77 10.73
CA ASP A 54 -15.24 -0.12 11.61
C ASP A 54 -14.40 -1.33 12.05
N LEU A 55 -13.56 -1.89 11.17
CA LEU A 55 -12.59 -2.94 11.53
C LEU A 55 -11.57 -2.44 12.56
N LEU A 56 -11.06 -1.22 12.40
CA LEU A 56 -10.08 -0.63 13.32
C LEU A 56 -10.68 -0.32 14.70
N LYS A 57 -11.93 0.13 14.74
CA LYS A 57 -12.66 0.42 16.00
C LYS A 57 -13.00 -0.85 16.78
N LYS A 58 -13.21 -1.99 16.11
CA LYS A 58 -13.45 -3.28 16.78
C LYS A 58 -12.20 -3.79 17.51
N ASN A 59 -11.02 -3.50 16.97
CA ASN A 59 -9.76 -4.08 17.44
C ASN A 59 -8.93 -3.13 18.33
N THR A 60 -9.37 -1.88 18.51
CA THR A 60 -8.60 -0.88 19.27
C THR A 60 -9.51 0.10 20.00
N LYS A 61 -9.00 0.70 21.09
CA LYS A 61 -9.64 1.85 21.76
C LYS A 61 -9.25 3.21 21.14
N ASN A 62 -8.54 3.19 20.01
CA ASN A 62 -8.05 4.41 19.38
C ASN A 62 -9.18 5.10 18.60
N ASN A 63 -9.18 6.43 18.63
CA ASN A 63 -10.15 7.22 17.89
C ASN A 63 -9.61 7.52 16.48
N TYR A 64 -9.91 6.64 15.53
CA TYR A 64 -9.59 6.85 14.12
C TYR A 64 -10.70 7.63 13.41
N SER A 65 -10.34 8.37 12.36
CA SER A 65 -11.29 9.11 11.51
C SER A 65 -11.23 8.64 10.04
N ASN A 66 -12.31 8.87 9.29
CA ASN A 66 -12.32 8.58 7.84
C ASN A 66 -11.22 9.32 7.06
N ILE A 67 -10.83 10.51 7.53
CA ILE A 67 -9.76 11.30 6.93
C ILE A 67 -8.43 10.56 7.06
N GLN A 68 -8.12 10.05 8.27
CA GLN A 68 -6.90 9.27 8.50
C GLN A 68 -6.86 7.98 7.66
N ILE A 69 -8.02 7.36 7.41
CA ILE A 69 -8.10 6.18 6.53
C ILE A 69 -7.76 6.57 5.08
N GLU A 70 -8.35 7.65 4.57
CA GLU A 70 -8.06 8.13 3.21
C GLU A 70 -6.59 8.52 3.05
N GLU A 71 -6.01 9.22 4.04
CA GLU A 71 -4.58 9.55 4.07
C GLU A 71 -3.70 8.30 4.04
N ALA A 72 -4.08 7.25 4.80
CA ALA A 72 -3.36 5.99 4.78
C ALA A 72 -3.49 5.23 3.45
N ILE A 73 -4.65 5.26 2.80
CA ILE A 73 -4.84 4.67 1.46
C ILE A 73 -3.94 5.39 0.45
N ASN A 74 -3.95 6.73 0.45
CA ASN A 74 -3.09 7.53 -0.43
C ASN A 74 -1.60 7.24 -0.19
N PHE A 75 -1.20 7.13 1.07
CA PHE A 75 0.17 6.72 1.43
C PHE A 75 0.50 5.33 0.88
N CYS A 76 -0.41 4.36 1.02
CA CYS A 76 -0.21 3.01 0.48
C CYS A 76 -0.03 3.03 -1.04
N GLN A 77 -0.89 3.75 -1.75
CA GLN A 77 -0.85 3.89 -3.21
C GLN A 77 0.43 4.57 -3.73
N GLU A 78 1.07 5.41 -2.92
CA GLU A 78 2.32 6.12 -3.27
C GLU A 78 3.58 5.32 -2.92
N LYS A 79 3.56 4.56 -1.81
CA LYS A 79 4.80 4.02 -1.20
C LYS A 79 5.02 2.53 -1.38
N PHE A 80 3.98 1.78 -1.71
CA PHE A 80 4.11 0.33 -1.89
C PHE A 80 4.38 -0.03 -3.34
N ASP A 81 5.06 -1.15 -3.50
CA ASP A 81 5.40 -1.77 -4.77
C ASP A 81 4.62 -3.09 -4.94
N PRO A 82 4.16 -3.46 -6.15
CA PRO A 82 4.18 -2.67 -7.38
C PRO A 82 3.19 -1.49 -7.43
N PRO A 83 3.47 -0.48 -8.28
CA PRO A 83 2.56 0.63 -8.50
C PRO A 83 1.23 0.15 -9.11
N GLY A 84 0.13 0.75 -8.64
CA GLY A 84 -1.23 0.37 -9.04
C GLY A 84 -1.96 -0.54 -8.05
N ILE A 85 -1.26 -1.10 -7.05
CA ILE A 85 -1.89 -1.76 -5.91
C ILE A 85 -2.65 -0.74 -5.06
N PHE A 86 -3.67 -1.21 -4.34
CA PHE A 86 -4.59 -0.41 -3.52
C PHE A 86 -5.49 0.52 -4.33
N ALA A 87 -5.48 0.41 -5.65
CA ALA A 87 -6.49 1.04 -6.49
C ALA A 87 -7.87 0.42 -6.22
N ARG A 88 -8.93 1.22 -6.32
CA ARG A 88 -10.32 0.77 -6.18
C ARG A 88 -10.86 0.20 -7.49
N ASN A 89 -10.23 0.56 -8.62
CA ASN A 89 -10.59 0.09 -9.96
C ASN A 89 -9.42 0.21 -10.94
N LEU A 90 -9.61 -0.34 -12.15
CA LEU A 90 -8.59 -0.33 -13.20
C LEU A 90 -8.14 1.08 -13.62
N SER A 91 -9.07 2.03 -13.72
CA SER A 91 -8.74 3.40 -14.13
C SER A 91 -7.80 4.06 -13.11
N GLU A 92 -8.08 3.90 -11.82
CA GLU A 92 -7.21 4.37 -10.74
C GLU A 92 -5.85 3.65 -10.75
N CYS A 93 -5.83 2.34 -10.98
CA CYS A 93 -4.59 1.56 -11.12
C CYS A 93 -3.69 2.10 -12.22
N LEU A 94 -4.23 2.32 -13.42
CA LEU A 94 -3.50 2.87 -14.54
C LEU A 94 -3.00 4.29 -14.25
N LEU A 95 -3.79 5.12 -13.56
CA LEU A 95 -3.35 6.45 -13.15
C LEU A 95 -2.17 6.40 -12.18
N LEU A 96 -2.18 5.49 -11.20
CA LEU A 96 -1.07 5.28 -10.27
C LEU A 96 0.19 4.82 -11.00
N GLN A 97 0.07 3.86 -11.93
CA GLN A 97 1.19 3.38 -12.74
C GLN A 97 1.80 4.48 -13.63
N LEU A 98 0.96 5.28 -14.28
CA LEU A 98 1.43 6.42 -15.09
C LEU A 98 2.13 7.49 -14.24
N ARG A 99 1.59 7.79 -13.05
CA ARG A 99 2.22 8.74 -12.12
C ARG A 99 3.60 8.25 -11.66
N PHE A 100 3.72 6.96 -11.33
CA PHE A 100 4.99 6.34 -10.97
C PHE A 100 6.00 6.45 -12.12
N ASN A 101 5.62 6.04 -13.34
CA ASN A 101 6.49 6.12 -14.52
C ASN A 101 6.93 7.56 -14.82
N ASN A 102 6.04 8.53 -14.72
CA ASN A 102 6.39 9.93 -14.93
C ASN A 102 7.38 10.44 -13.88
N SER A 103 7.21 10.02 -12.62
CA SER A 103 8.10 10.37 -11.52
C SER A 103 9.50 9.78 -11.73
N GLU A 104 9.61 8.52 -12.14
CA GLU A 104 10.90 7.90 -12.50
C GLU A 104 11.57 8.62 -13.68
N ASN A 105 10.79 8.92 -14.72
CA ASN A 105 11.30 9.65 -15.89
C ASN A 105 11.82 11.05 -15.53
N MET A 106 11.21 11.73 -14.55
CA MET A 106 11.71 13.02 -14.04
C MET A 106 13.05 12.88 -13.30
N VAL A 107 13.16 11.89 -12.40
CA VAL A 107 14.41 11.63 -11.65
C VAL A 107 15.57 11.28 -12.58
N LEU A 108 15.30 10.55 -13.66
CA LEU A 108 16.32 10.21 -14.67
C LEU A 108 16.76 11.43 -15.50
N LYS A 109 15.85 12.36 -15.81
CA LYS A 109 16.19 13.61 -16.52
C LYS A 109 17.08 14.52 -15.69
N GLU A 110 16.82 14.65 -14.39
CA GLU A 110 17.67 15.45 -13.50
C GLU A 110 19.09 14.88 -13.42
N LYS A 111 19.24 13.56 -13.27
CA LYS A 111 20.57 12.90 -13.21
C LYS A 111 21.38 13.07 -14.49
N ASN A 112 20.74 13.18 -15.65
CA ASN A 112 21.42 13.38 -16.94
C ASN A 112 21.82 14.85 -17.22
N ASN A 113 21.32 15.81 -16.44
CA ASN A 113 21.69 17.24 -16.55
C ASN A 113 22.88 17.64 -15.65
N PHE A 114 23.48 16.70 -14.92
CA PHE A 114 24.69 16.91 -14.11
C PHE A 114 25.96 16.29 -14.75
N LYS A 115 25.99 16.16 -16.08
CA LYS A 115 27.19 15.82 -16.84
C LYS A 115 27.71 17.02 -17.63
#